data_AF-A0A943ILZ5-F1
#
_entry.id   AF-A0A943ILZ5-F1
#
_cell.length_a   1.000
_cell.length_b   1.000
_cell.length_c   1.000
_cell.angle_alpha   90.00
_cell.angle_beta   90.00
_cell.angle_gamma   90.00
#
_symmetry.space_group_name_H-M   'P 1'
#
loop_
_entity.id
_entity.type
_entity.pdbx_description
1 polymer ?
#
loop_
_entity_poly.entity_id
_entity_poly.type
_entity_poly.pdbx_seq_one_letter_code
_entity_poly.pdbx_strand_id
1 'polypeptide(L)'
;MTVYEQELRKLFEHSDLVGRPQFSGRVCVGDLGKDLRVRAEFLSTHISSQYDAIRLTVLNRTEGVVDRTLLRFQDVWGKKQVPNNPNFRSGVIPHLWDDYGKVEWYAYHPTAADYAALRDAVGQYLSAFRERTPELERSGPKLVYICAPLRGDVTNNVEFARQKAQEVFVEGNIPICPHLLFPPVADPADPAQDEKARAMGLRLLESCQQMNVYGPVWTDGMWQEIYKAGELGIPVLTDQKTIGRTPPARHPKRKER
;
A
#
# COMPACT_ATOMS: atom_id res chain seq x y z
N MET A 1 -1.44 -25.70 14.42
CA MET A 1 -0.86 -25.17 13.18
C MET A 1 -0.64 -26.33 12.23
N THR A 2 -1.19 -26.27 11.03
CA THR A 2 -1.10 -27.37 10.03
C THR A 2 0.28 -27.41 9.37
N VAL A 3 0.64 -28.54 8.75
CA VAL A 3 1.89 -28.62 7.96
C VAL A 3 1.88 -27.61 6.81
N TYR A 4 0.73 -27.41 6.16
CA TYR A 4 0.62 -26.38 5.12
C TYR A 4 0.95 -24.97 5.63
N GLU A 5 0.45 -24.60 6.82
CA GLU A 5 0.76 -23.30 7.42
C GLU A 5 2.24 -23.19 7.74
N GLN A 6 2.88 -24.25 8.24
CA GLN A 6 4.33 -24.27 8.48
C GLN A 6 5.11 -24.04 7.19
N GLU A 7 4.75 -24.72 6.10
CA GLU A 7 5.44 -24.58 4.83
C GLU A 7 5.20 -23.22 4.17
N LEU A 8 3.99 -22.65 4.29
CA LEU A 8 3.69 -21.29 3.82
C LEU A 8 4.43 -20.23 4.64
N ARG A 9 4.57 -20.41 5.96
CA ARG A 9 5.33 -19.50 6.82
C ARG A 9 6.80 -19.44 6.44
N LYS A 10 7.41 -20.59 6.08
CA LYS A 10 8.77 -20.64 5.51
C LYS A 10 8.92 -19.78 4.26
N LEU A 11 7.85 -19.61 3.47
CA LEU A 11 7.85 -18.76 2.27
C LEU A 11 7.58 -17.29 2.57
N PHE A 12 6.64 -16.97 3.46
CA PHE A 12 6.07 -15.61 3.57
C PHE A 12 6.29 -14.87 4.90
N GLU A 13 6.44 -15.55 6.05
CA GLU A 13 6.34 -14.87 7.37
C GLU A 13 7.48 -13.86 7.64
N HIS A 14 8.63 -14.04 6.98
CA HIS A 14 9.79 -13.16 7.10
C HIS A 14 10.41 -12.81 5.75
N SER A 15 9.66 -12.93 4.65
CA SER A 15 10.11 -12.49 3.34
C SER A 15 9.55 -11.11 3.01
N ASP A 16 10.16 -10.44 2.04
CA ASP A 16 9.67 -9.20 1.47
C ASP A 16 8.56 -9.46 0.43
N LEU A 17 8.14 -10.71 0.22
CA LEU A 17 7.22 -11.11 -0.86
C LEU A 17 5.86 -10.43 -0.77
N VAL A 18 5.30 -10.35 0.44
CA VAL A 18 3.99 -9.76 0.75
C VAL A 18 4.03 -9.07 2.11
N GLY A 19 3.24 -8.01 2.29
CA GLY A 19 3.04 -7.37 3.59
C GLY A 19 2.02 -8.11 4.45
N ARG A 20 2.18 -8.09 5.79
CA ARG A 20 1.20 -8.61 6.77
C ARG A 20 0.59 -9.98 6.40
N PRO A 21 1.41 -11.01 6.16
CA PRO A 21 0.90 -12.33 5.76
C PRO A 21 -0.01 -12.93 6.84
N GLN A 22 -1.15 -13.47 6.40
CA GLN A 22 -2.10 -14.22 7.20
C GLN A 22 -2.24 -15.63 6.66
N PHE A 23 -2.29 -16.61 7.56
CA PHE A 23 -2.26 -18.03 7.20
C PHE A 23 -3.52 -18.73 7.69
N SER A 24 -4.12 -19.56 6.85
CA SER A 24 -5.27 -20.40 7.20
C SER A 24 -5.26 -21.68 6.36
N GLY A 25 -4.89 -22.79 7.00
CA GLY A 25 -4.77 -24.09 6.34
C GLY A 25 -3.80 -24.04 5.16
N ARG A 26 -4.30 -24.30 3.94
CA ARG A 26 -3.50 -24.36 2.70
C ARG A 26 -3.23 -23.00 2.06
N VAL A 27 -3.64 -21.91 2.71
CA VAL A 27 -3.68 -20.59 2.09
C VAL A 27 -2.89 -19.58 2.92
N CYS A 28 -2.11 -18.75 2.23
CA CYS A 28 -1.56 -17.51 2.73
C CYS A 28 -2.16 -16.34 1.97
N VAL A 29 -2.61 -15.30 2.66
CA VAL A 29 -3.03 -14.03 2.06
C VAL A 29 -2.16 -12.90 2.61
N GLY A 30 -1.64 -12.04 1.74
CA GLY A 30 -0.84 -10.89 2.15
C GLY A 30 -1.08 -9.66 1.28
N ASP A 31 -0.64 -8.51 1.78
CA ASP A 31 -0.67 -7.21 1.12
C ASP A 31 0.33 -7.16 -0.03
N LEU A 32 -0.07 -6.58 -1.17
CA LEU A 32 0.82 -6.27 -2.29
C LEU A 32 0.55 -4.82 -2.74
N GLY A 33 1.32 -3.88 -2.21
CA GLY A 33 1.02 -2.45 -2.40
C GLY A 33 -0.25 -2.02 -1.65
N LYS A 34 -0.88 -0.93 -2.10
CA LYS A 34 -2.02 -0.33 -1.41
C LYS A 34 -3.29 -1.13 -1.66
N ASP A 35 -3.59 -1.36 -2.95
CA ASP A 35 -4.91 -1.84 -3.39
C ASP A 35 -4.95 -3.33 -3.74
N LEU A 36 -3.79 -3.98 -3.89
CA LEU A 36 -3.71 -5.40 -4.23
C LEU A 36 -3.42 -6.29 -3.02
N ARG A 37 -3.87 -7.53 -3.13
CA ARG A 37 -3.61 -8.65 -2.22
C ARG A 37 -3.15 -9.85 -3.03
N VAL A 38 -2.34 -10.70 -2.42
CA VAL A 38 -1.94 -11.97 -3.01
C VAL A 38 -2.48 -13.09 -2.16
N ARG A 39 -3.20 -14.02 -2.79
CA ARG A 39 -3.55 -15.32 -2.22
C ARG A 39 -2.61 -16.37 -2.79
N ALA A 40 -1.76 -16.97 -1.96
CA ALA A 40 -0.95 -18.13 -2.27
C ALA A 40 -1.61 -19.39 -1.70
N GLU A 41 -1.72 -20.45 -2.50
CA GLU A 41 -2.44 -21.68 -2.11
C GLU A 41 -1.75 -22.93 -2.65
N PHE A 42 -1.57 -23.94 -1.80
CA PHE A 42 -1.13 -25.26 -2.24
C PHE A 42 -2.20 -25.92 -3.12
N LEU A 43 -1.80 -26.42 -4.28
CA LEU A 43 -2.70 -27.05 -5.24
C LEU A 43 -2.15 -28.41 -5.71
N SER A 44 -3.06 -29.36 -5.91
CA SER A 44 -2.80 -30.60 -6.64
C SER A 44 -3.06 -30.40 -8.13
N THR A 45 -2.09 -30.71 -8.98
CA THR A 45 -2.22 -30.53 -10.43
C THR A 45 -2.49 -31.82 -11.20
N HIS A 46 -2.13 -32.96 -10.63
CA HIS A 46 -2.24 -34.27 -11.28
C HIS A 46 -2.94 -35.32 -10.42
N ILE A 47 -2.49 -35.51 -9.18
CA ILE A 47 -3.00 -36.54 -8.27
C ILE A 47 -3.66 -35.86 -7.08
N SER A 48 -4.91 -36.25 -6.79
CA SER A 48 -5.64 -35.72 -5.63
C SER A 48 -4.85 -35.95 -4.34
N SER A 49 -4.89 -34.98 -3.44
CA SER A 49 -4.15 -34.98 -2.17
C SER A 49 -2.62 -34.97 -2.29
N GLN A 50 -2.05 -34.90 -3.50
CA GLN A 50 -0.64 -34.60 -3.73
C GLN A 50 -0.49 -33.15 -4.19
N TYR A 51 -0.02 -32.28 -3.30
CA TYR A 51 0.11 -30.84 -3.55
C TYR A 51 1.49 -30.54 -4.08
N ASP A 52 1.57 -30.39 -5.40
CA ASP A 52 2.80 -30.27 -6.19
C ASP A 52 2.99 -28.86 -6.77
N ALA A 53 2.16 -27.89 -6.36
CA ALA A 53 2.23 -26.52 -6.85
C ALA A 53 1.76 -25.49 -5.82
N ILE A 54 2.17 -24.24 -6.03
CA ILE A 54 1.57 -23.06 -5.42
C ILE A 54 0.85 -22.25 -6.50
N ARG A 55 -0.44 -22.02 -6.30
CA ARG A 55 -1.21 -21.04 -7.06
C ARG A 55 -1.08 -19.68 -6.40
N LEU A 56 -0.67 -18.68 -7.17
CA LEU A 56 -0.72 -17.28 -6.78
C LEU A 56 -1.94 -16.65 -7.47
N THR A 57 -2.73 -15.89 -6.71
CA THR A 57 -3.84 -15.09 -7.23
C THR A 57 -3.66 -13.67 -6.75
N VAL A 58 -3.48 -12.74 -7.67
CA VAL A 58 -3.49 -11.30 -7.40
C VAL A 58 -4.94 -10.83 -7.38
N LEU A 59 -5.32 -10.14 -6.31
CA LEU A 59 -6.68 -9.72 -6.02
C LEU A 59 -6.70 -8.20 -5.80
N ASN A 60 -7.62 -7.51 -6.46
CA ASN A 60 -8.03 -6.17 -6.10
C ASN A 60 -9.30 -6.29 -5.23
N ARG A 61 -9.38 -5.53 -4.13
CA ARG A 61 -10.52 -5.61 -3.20
C ARG A 61 -11.86 -5.25 -3.84
N THR A 62 -11.84 -4.36 -4.84
CA THR A 62 -13.04 -3.83 -5.50
C THR A 62 -13.35 -4.58 -6.79
N GLU A 63 -12.31 -4.94 -7.55
CA GLU A 63 -12.46 -5.50 -8.90
C GLU A 63 -12.34 -7.03 -8.94
N GLY A 64 -11.93 -7.66 -7.83
CA GLY A 64 -11.80 -9.11 -7.73
C GLY A 64 -10.45 -9.61 -8.23
N VAL A 65 -10.44 -10.67 -9.04
CA VAL A 65 -9.20 -11.31 -9.49
C VAL A 65 -8.57 -10.48 -10.61
N VAL A 66 -7.34 -10.02 -10.38
CA VAL A 66 -6.53 -9.31 -11.39
C VAL A 66 -5.80 -10.31 -12.28
N ASP A 67 -5.09 -11.25 -11.66
CA ASP A 67 -4.37 -12.30 -12.40
C ASP A 67 -4.14 -13.55 -11.54
N ARG A 68 -3.84 -14.66 -12.20
CA ARG A 68 -3.49 -15.94 -11.57
C ARG A 68 -2.34 -16.62 -12.29
N THR A 69 -1.39 -17.13 -11.53
CA THR A 69 -0.38 -18.07 -12.05
C THR A 69 -0.26 -19.30 -11.17
N LEU A 70 0.29 -20.35 -11.74
CA LEU A 70 0.55 -21.62 -11.07
C LEU A 70 2.03 -21.95 -11.18
N LEU A 71 2.71 -22.04 -10.04
CA LEU A 71 4.10 -22.45 -9.96
C LEU A 71 4.17 -23.91 -9.51
N ARG A 72 4.42 -24.83 -10.44
CA ARG A 72 4.64 -26.24 -10.10
C ARG A 72 6.04 -26.42 -9.54
N PHE A 73 6.17 -27.26 -8.52
CA PHE A 73 7.47 -27.53 -7.90
C PHE A 73 8.46 -28.17 -8.86
N GLN A 74 8.00 -28.98 -9.83
CA GLN A 74 8.87 -29.51 -10.88
C GLN A 74 9.43 -28.42 -11.81
N ASP A 75 8.69 -27.32 -12.03
CA ASP A 75 9.13 -26.24 -12.92
C ASP A 75 10.19 -25.37 -12.22
N VAL A 76 10.11 -25.25 -10.89
CA VAL A 76 11.07 -24.45 -10.09
C VAL A 76 12.27 -25.27 -9.65
N TRP A 77 12.07 -26.52 -9.24
CA TRP A 77 13.10 -27.35 -8.59
C TRP A 77 13.56 -28.55 -9.42
N GLY A 78 12.86 -28.87 -10.51
CA GLY A 78 13.03 -30.12 -11.24
C GLY A 78 12.58 -31.35 -10.45
N LYS A 79 12.84 -32.52 -11.02
CA LYS A 79 12.73 -33.79 -10.29
C LYS A 79 13.90 -33.94 -9.32
N LYS A 80 13.62 -34.37 -8.10
CA LYS A 80 14.64 -34.55 -7.06
C LYS A 80 15.03 -36.00 -6.91
N GLN A 81 16.33 -36.24 -6.78
CA GLN A 81 16.86 -37.58 -6.51
C GLN A 81 16.61 -37.94 -5.05
N VAL A 82 16.26 -39.20 -4.80
CA VAL A 82 16.08 -39.74 -3.44
C VAL A 82 17.19 -40.75 -3.20
N PRO A 83 18.24 -40.39 -2.45
CA PRO A 83 19.39 -41.26 -2.23
C PRO A 83 18.97 -42.61 -1.63
N ASN A 84 19.60 -43.68 -2.10
CA ASN A 84 19.43 -45.04 -1.59
C ASN A 84 17.99 -45.58 -1.65
N ASN A 85 17.11 -45.02 -2.49
CA ASN A 85 15.76 -45.53 -2.68
C ASN A 85 15.55 -46.12 -4.10
N PRO A 86 15.43 -47.46 -4.24
CA PRO A 86 15.32 -48.11 -5.53
C PRO A 86 14.01 -47.83 -6.27
N ASN A 87 12.99 -47.27 -5.60
CA ASN A 87 11.69 -46.94 -6.21
C ASN A 87 11.73 -45.60 -6.96
N PHE A 88 12.71 -44.73 -6.68
CA PHE A 88 12.80 -43.38 -7.28
C PHE A 88 14.04 -43.20 -8.15
N ARG A 89 14.37 -44.20 -8.99
CA ARG A 89 15.55 -44.15 -9.89
C ARG A 89 15.56 -42.95 -10.83
N SER A 90 14.38 -42.48 -11.24
CA SER A 90 14.21 -41.31 -12.11
C SER A 90 13.94 -40.01 -11.34
N GLY A 91 14.10 -40.04 -10.02
CA GLY A 91 13.70 -38.98 -9.11
C GLY A 91 12.20 -38.90 -8.86
N VAL A 92 11.81 -38.02 -7.94
CA VAL A 92 10.44 -37.73 -7.54
C VAL A 92 10.13 -36.26 -7.84
N ILE A 93 8.90 -35.96 -8.26
CA ILE A 93 8.41 -34.58 -8.29
C ILE A 93 8.08 -34.20 -6.83
N PRO A 94 8.73 -33.18 -6.25
CA PRO A 94 8.45 -32.80 -4.87
C PRO A 94 6.97 -32.43 -4.71
N HIS A 95 6.33 -32.93 -3.65
CA HIS A 95 4.97 -32.57 -3.28
C HIS A 95 4.71 -32.88 -1.80
N LEU A 96 3.76 -32.15 -1.19
CA LEU A 96 3.14 -32.58 0.05
C LEU A 96 2.09 -33.64 -0.27
N TRP A 97 2.04 -34.71 0.50
CA TRP A 97 1.01 -35.74 0.37
C TRP A 97 0.16 -35.78 1.63
N ASP A 98 -1.15 -35.67 1.46
CA ASP A 98 -2.14 -35.91 2.50
C ASP A 98 -2.62 -37.36 2.42
N ASP A 99 -2.06 -38.21 3.27
CA ASP A 99 -2.45 -39.60 3.43
C ASP A 99 -3.45 -39.71 4.59
N TYR A 100 -4.74 -39.61 4.25
CA TYR A 100 -5.87 -39.71 5.19
C TYR A 100 -5.73 -38.80 6.43
N GLY A 101 -5.31 -37.55 6.25
CA GLY A 101 -5.14 -36.55 7.30
C GLY A 101 -3.70 -36.41 7.79
N LYS A 102 -2.80 -37.31 7.39
CA LYS A 102 -1.37 -37.20 7.68
C LYS A 102 -0.66 -36.51 6.52
N VAL A 103 -0.40 -35.22 6.70
CA VAL A 103 0.27 -34.38 5.68
C VAL A 103 1.77 -34.35 5.93
N GLU A 104 2.57 -34.72 4.93
CA GLU A 104 4.04 -34.60 4.98
C GLU A 104 4.67 -34.47 3.58
N TRP A 105 5.94 -34.09 3.51
CA TRP A 105 6.70 -34.10 2.25
C TRP A 105 7.00 -35.54 1.85
N TYR A 106 6.54 -35.94 0.65
CA TYR A 106 6.72 -37.30 0.19
C TYR A 106 8.10 -37.52 -0.45
N ALA A 107 8.87 -38.46 0.11
CA ALA A 107 10.19 -38.94 -0.33
C ALA A 107 11.33 -37.91 -0.36
N TYR A 108 11.06 -36.64 -0.67
CA TYR A 108 12.03 -35.55 -0.69
C TYR A 108 11.54 -34.38 0.17
N HIS A 109 12.38 -33.92 1.10
CA HIS A 109 12.10 -32.78 1.97
C HIS A 109 12.84 -31.54 1.44
N PRO A 110 12.14 -30.47 1.04
CA PRO A 110 12.76 -29.27 0.52
C PRO A 110 13.73 -28.63 1.51
N THR A 111 14.88 -28.25 0.97
CA THR A 111 15.97 -27.60 1.70
C THR A 111 15.77 -26.08 1.75
N ALA A 112 16.59 -25.38 2.54
CA ALA A 112 16.59 -23.92 2.54
C ALA A 112 16.84 -23.32 1.14
N ALA A 113 17.66 -23.98 0.31
CA ALA A 113 17.93 -23.56 -1.07
C ALA A 113 16.70 -23.73 -1.98
N ASP A 114 15.92 -24.81 -1.80
CA ASP A 114 14.67 -25.00 -2.54
C ASP A 114 13.66 -23.91 -2.18
N TYR A 115 13.52 -23.57 -0.89
CA TYR A 115 12.70 -22.44 -0.46
C TYR A 115 13.18 -21.10 -1.03
N ALA A 116 14.49 -20.87 -1.12
CA ALA A 116 15.03 -19.66 -1.74
C ALA A 116 14.62 -19.57 -3.23
N ALA A 117 14.83 -20.64 -4.00
CA ALA A 117 14.44 -20.68 -5.41
C ALA A 117 12.93 -20.48 -5.62
N LEU A 118 12.10 -21.05 -4.75
CA LEU A 118 10.66 -20.85 -4.80
C LEU A 118 10.25 -19.43 -4.43
N ARG A 119 10.91 -18.81 -3.43
CA ARG A 119 10.71 -17.39 -3.12
C ARG A 119 11.11 -16.50 -4.29
N ASP A 120 12.22 -16.79 -4.97
CA ASP A 120 12.66 -16.03 -6.13
C ASP A 120 11.64 -16.11 -7.28
N ALA A 121 11.12 -17.31 -7.58
CA ALA A 121 10.09 -17.50 -8.60
C ALA A 121 8.78 -16.76 -8.27
N VAL A 122 8.34 -16.85 -7.00
CA VAL A 122 7.17 -16.10 -6.50
C VAL A 122 7.41 -14.59 -6.60
N GLY A 123 8.57 -14.13 -6.15
CA GLY A 123 8.96 -12.72 -6.15
C GLY A 123 9.04 -12.13 -7.56
N GLN A 124 9.62 -12.87 -8.50
CA GLN A 124 9.70 -12.46 -9.91
C GLN A 124 8.31 -12.23 -10.49
N TYR A 125 7.36 -13.14 -10.26
CA TYR A 125 5.99 -12.97 -10.74
C TYR A 125 5.28 -11.80 -10.04
N LEU A 126 5.35 -11.73 -8.70
CA LEU A 126 4.71 -10.66 -7.94
C LEU A 126 5.30 -9.28 -8.23
N SER A 127 6.56 -9.19 -8.67
CA SER A 127 7.22 -7.92 -9.03
C SER A 127 6.51 -7.18 -10.15
N ALA A 128 5.82 -7.88 -11.07
CA ALA A 128 5.04 -7.28 -12.13
C ALA A 128 3.80 -6.53 -11.63
N PHE A 129 3.34 -6.83 -10.41
CA PHE A 129 2.13 -6.27 -9.80
C PHE A 129 2.41 -5.43 -8.56
N ARG A 130 3.65 -5.44 -8.05
CA ARG A 130 4.07 -4.42 -7.09
C ARG A 130 3.84 -3.08 -7.78
N GLU A 131 3.10 -2.20 -7.12
CA GLU A 131 3.17 -0.79 -7.46
C GLU A 131 4.65 -0.49 -7.61
N ARG A 132 5.07 -0.03 -8.80
CA ARG A 132 6.35 0.63 -8.90
C ARG A 132 6.19 1.80 -7.95
N THR A 133 6.65 1.65 -6.70
CA THR A 133 6.94 2.80 -5.85
C THR A 133 7.71 3.71 -6.77
N PRO A 134 7.19 4.90 -7.12
CA PRO A 134 7.63 5.53 -8.34
C PRO A 134 9.13 5.78 -8.18
N GLU A 135 9.94 5.09 -8.97
CA GLU A 135 11.30 5.55 -9.23
C GLU A 135 11.26 6.91 -9.97
N LEU A 136 10.06 7.37 -10.37
CA LEU A 136 9.73 8.76 -10.68
C LEU A 136 9.77 9.72 -9.48
N GLU A 137 9.68 9.26 -8.22
CA GLU A 137 9.69 10.13 -7.02
C GLU A 137 11.09 10.55 -6.53
N ARG A 138 12.14 10.36 -7.33
CA ARG A 138 13.41 11.11 -7.12
C ARG A 138 13.93 11.86 -8.33
N SER A 139 13.11 12.10 -9.36
CA SER A 139 13.51 13.00 -10.46
C SER A 139 12.45 13.99 -10.95
N GLY A 140 11.21 13.95 -10.43
CA GLY A 140 10.14 14.85 -10.82
C GLY A 140 9.79 15.93 -9.76
N PRO A 141 9.21 17.07 -10.17
CA PRO A 141 8.62 18.05 -9.26
C PRO A 141 7.61 17.44 -8.29
N LYS A 142 7.70 17.74 -6.99
CA LYS A 142 6.69 17.30 -6.00
C LYS A 142 5.42 18.16 -6.10
N LEU A 143 4.24 17.57 -5.92
CA LEU A 143 3.01 18.30 -5.65
C LEU A 143 3.04 18.75 -4.19
N VAL A 144 3.13 20.07 -3.97
CA VAL A 144 3.17 20.68 -2.63
C VAL A 144 1.86 21.43 -2.39
N TYR A 145 1.09 20.96 -1.42
CA TYR A 145 -0.14 21.61 -0.99
C TYR A 145 0.20 22.84 -0.14
N ILE A 146 -0.34 24.01 -0.49
CA ILE A 146 -0.10 25.25 0.25
C ILE A 146 -1.34 25.57 1.06
N CYS A 147 -1.17 25.49 2.38
CA CYS A 147 -2.15 25.85 3.37
C CYS A 147 -1.79 27.23 3.95
N ALA A 148 -2.58 28.24 3.60
CA ALA A 148 -2.35 29.62 3.99
C ALA A 148 -3.69 30.30 4.35
N PRO A 149 -3.69 31.30 5.24
CA PRO A 149 -4.90 32.04 5.58
C PRO A 149 -5.46 32.77 4.34
N LEU A 150 -6.78 32.68 4.14
CA LEU A 150 -7.50 33.42 3.09
C LEU A 150 -8.44 34.50 3.66
N ARG A 151 -9.11 34.23 4.78
CA ARG A 151 -10.15 35.10 5.35
C ARG A 151 -9.56 36.32 6.06
N GLY A 152 -10.31 37.41 6.09
CA GLY A 152 -9.88 38.70 6.66
C GLY A 152 -9.42 39.64 5.56
N ASP A 153 -8.14 39.98 5.55
CA ASP A 153 -7.53 40.82 4.52
C ASP A 153 -7.28 40.01 3.23
N VAL A 154 -8.36 39.77 2.48
CA VAL A 154 -8.37 38.89 1.30
C VAL A 154 -7.30 39.30 0.29
N THR A 155 -7.14 40.60 0.03
CA THR A 155 -6.17 41.10 -0.96
C THR A 155 -4.74 40.73 -0.55
N ASN A 156 -4.35 41.03 0.69
CA ASN A 156 -3.01 40.72 1.17
C ASN A 156 -2.79 39.20 1.32
N ASN A 157 -3.82 38.45 1.70
CA ASN A 157 -3.76 37.00 1.83
C ASN A 157 -3.61 36.29 0.47
N VAL A 158 -4.28 36.79 -0.57
CA VAL A 158 -4.14 36.26 -1.94
C VAL A 158 -2.72 36.49 -2.47
N GLU A 159 -2.17 37.69 -2.28
CA GLU A 159 -0.79 37.98 -2.67
C GLU A 159 0.22 37.15 -1.86
N PHE A 160 -0.02 36.96 -0.56
CA PHE A 160 0.79 36.06 0.28
C PHE A 160 0.77 34.62 -0.24
N ALA A 161 -0.41 34.07 -0.52
CA ALA A 161 -0.55 32.71 -1.07
C ALA A 161 0.13 32.59 -2.45
N ARG A 162 0.05 33.63 -3.28
CA ARG A 162 0.73 33.70 -4.59
C ARG A 162 2.25 33.69 -4.43
N GLN A 163 2.79 34.47 -3.49
CA GLN A 163 4.22 34.48 -3.17
C GLN A 163 4.70 33.09 -2.73
N LYS A 164 3.96 32.42 -1.84
CA LYS A 164 4.31 31.06 -1.39
C LYS A 164 4.22 30.03 -2.51
N ALA A 165 3.25 30.15 -3.40
CA ALA A 165 3.19 29.33 -4.61
C ALA A 165 4.42 29.54 -5.51
N GLN A 166 4.88 30.78 -5.65
CA GLN A 166 6.06 31.11 -6.43
C GLN A 166 7.34 30.54 -5.81
N GLU A 167 7.51 30.59 -4.48
CA GLU A 167 8.64 29.97 -3.78
C GLU A 167 8.74 28.47 -4.11
N VAL A 168 7.62 27.74 -3.94
CA VAL A 168 7.54 26.30 -4.26
C VAL A 168 7.83 26.04 -5.75
N PHE A 169 7.34 26.89 -6.64
CA PHE A 169 7.60 26.77 -8.08
C PHE A 169 9.10 26.96 -8.41
N VAL A 170 9.75 27.95 -7.80
CA VAL A 170 11.19 28.24 -7.98
C VAL A 170 12.05 27.09 -7.45
N GLU A 171 11.61 26.40 -6.39
CA GLU A 171 12.25 25.17 -5.89
C GLU A 171 12.10 23.97 -6.85
N GLY A 172 11.42 24.14 -7.98
CA GLY A 172 11.20 23.07 -8.96
C GLY A 172 10.08 22.11 -8.59
N ASN A 173 9.18 22.52 -7.69
CA ASN A 173 8.00 21.76 -7.27
C ASN A 173 6.71 22.37 -7.88
N ILE A 174 5.60 21.65 -7.79
CA ILE A 174 4.29 22.07 -8.31
C ILE A 174 3.44 22.58 -7.13
N PRO A 175 3.16 23.89 -7.04
CA PRO A 175 2.33 24.46 -5.98
C PRO A 175 0.84 24.18 -6.23
N ILE A 176 0.16 23.64 -5.23
CA ILE A 176 -1.30 23.46 -5.22
C ILE A 176 -1.90 24.36 -4.15
N CYS A 177 -2.59 25.43 -4.58
CA CYS A 177 -3.27 26.39 -3.71
C CYS A 177 -4.78 26.36 -3.97
N PRO A 178 -5.58 25.55 -3.24
CA PRO A 178 -7.04 25.53 -3.43
C PRO A 178 -7.70 26.89 -3.26
N HIS A 179 -7.17 27.72 -2.37
CA HIS A 179 -7.64 29.08 -2.14
C HIS A 179 -7.31 30.09 -3.26
N LEU A 180 -6.48 29.72 -4.24
CA LEU A 180 -6.30 30.48 -5.48
C LEU A 180 -7.03 29.83 -6.66
N LEU A 181 -7.22 28.51 -6.60
CA LEU A 181 -7.81 27.69 -7.66
C LEU A 181 -9.33 27.78 -7.71
N PHE A 182 -9.99 27.67 -6.56
CA PHE A 182 -11.45 27.52 -6.49
C PHE A 182 -12.25 28.83 -6.45
N PRO A 183 -11.81 29.95 -5.83
CA PRO A 183 -12.61 31.16 -5.80
C PRO A 183 -13.05 31.73 -7.17
N PRO A 184 -12.26 31.59 -8.26
CA PRO A 184 -12.72 31.98 -9.60
C PRO A 184 -13.85 31.09 -10.16
N VAL A 185 -14.10 29.92 -9.56
CA VAL A 185 -14.99 28.86 -10.06
C VAL A 185 -16.19 28.61 -9.13
N ALA A 186 -16.06 28.91 -7.84
CA ALA A 186 -17.05 28.66 -6.81
C ALA A 186 -17.17 29.89 -5.89
N ASP A 187 -18.41 30.33 -5.65
CA ASP A 187 -18.68 31.49 -4.78
C ASP A 187 -18.46 31.11 -3.30
N PRO A 188 -17.47 31.69 -2.62
CA PRO A 188 -17.22 31.41 -1.19
C PRO A 188 -18.33 31.92 -0.27
N ALA A 189 -19.21 32.82 -0.75
CA ALA A 189 -20.36 33.31 0.01
C ALA A 189 -21.57 32.34 -0.05
N ASP A 190 -21.59 31.41 -1.01
CA ASP A 190 -22.58 30.33 -1.08
C ASP A 190 -22.08 29.13 -0.26
N PRO A 191 -22.74 28.77 0.86
CA PRO A 191 -22.31 27.69 1.74
C PRO A 191 -22.17 26.33 1.04
N ALA A 192 -23.02 26.04 0.05
CA ALA A 192 -22.97 24.76 -0.65
C ALA A 192 -21.77 24.69 -1.60
N GLN A 193 -21.43 25.81 -2.24
CA GLN A 193 -20.26 25.91 -3.11
C GLN A 193 -18.95 25.94 -2.31
N ASP A 194 -18.90 26.67 -1.19
CA ASP A 194 -17.75 26.71 -0.28
C ASP A 194 -17.44 25.31 0.29
N GLU A 195 -18.46 24.58 0.74
CA GLU A 195 -18.29 23.21 1.22
C GLU A 195 -17.76 22.27 0.13
N LYS A 196 -18.29 22.39 -1.09
CA LYS A 196 -17.84 21.59 -2.24
C LYS A 196 -16.39 21.91 -2.60
N ALA A 197 -16.00 23.19 -2.62
CA ALA A 197 -14.63 23.63 -2.87
C ALA A 197 -13.66 23.10 -1.81
N ARG A 198 -14.05 23.15 -0.53
CA ARG A 198 -13.27 22.58 0.58
C ARG A 198 -13.10 21.07 0.43
N ALA A 199 -14.16 20.34 0.09
CA ALA A 199 -14.10 18.90 -0.15
C ALA A 199 -13.16 18.54 -1.31
N MET A 200 -13.19 19.32 -2.40
CA MET A 200 -12.24 19.16 -3.51
C MET A 200 -10.80 19.47 -3.09
N GLY A 201 -10.58 20.51 -2.26
CA GLY A 201 -9.27 20.82 -1.70
C GLY A 201 -8.69 19.65 -0.90
N LEU A 202 -9.48 19.05 0.00
CA LEU A 202 -9.05 17.87 0.76
C LEU A 202 -8.76 16.66 -0.14
N ARG A 203 -9.49 16.51 -1.26
CA ARG A 203 -9.20 15.46 -2.24
C ARG A 203 -7.91 15.72 -3.01
N LEU A 204 -7.58 16.97 -3.31
CA LEU A 204 -6.29 17.35 -3.90
C LEU A 204 -5.14 17.05 -2.95
N LEU A 205 -5.31 17.35 -1.65
CA LEU A 205 -4.33 17.06 -0.61
C LEU A 205 -3.94 15.57 -0.59
N GLU A 206 -4.90 14.65 -0.81
CA GLU A 206 -4.63 13.20 -0.88
C GLU A 206 -3.64 12.79 -1.98
N SER A 207 -3.38 13.66 -2.97
CA SER A 207 -2.43 13.42 -4.06
C SER A 207 -1.10 14.16 -3.90
N CYS A 208 -0.95 14.98 -2.84
CA CYS A 208 0.25 15.77 -2.61
C CYS A 208 1.32 14.98 -1.83
N GLN A 209 2.59 15.21 -2.16
CA GLN A 209 3.74 14.61 -1.47
C GLN A 209 4.13 15.38 -0.20
N GLN A 210 3.66 16.61 -0.04
CA GLN A 210 3.99 17.50 1.07
C GLN A 210 2.91 18.56 1.26
N MET A 211 2.74 19.02 2.50
CA MET A 211 1.95 20.18 2.86
C MET A 211 2.84 21.26 3.47
N ASN A 212 2.78 22.48 2.94
CA ASN A 212 3.39 23.65 3.56
C ASN A 212 2.30 24.51 4.20
N VAL A 213 2.45 24.75 5.50
CA VAL A 213 1.54 25.57 6.31
C VAL A 213 2.20 26.90 6.58
N TYR A 214 1.51 27.99 6.24
CA TYR A 214 2.02 29.34 6.37
C TYR A 214 1.09 30.24 7.16
N GLY A 215 1.66 31.27 7.78
CA GLY A 215 0.92 32.35 8.44
C GLY A 215 0.95 32.26 9.97
N PRO A 216 0.75 33.40 10.66
CA PRO A 216 0.97 33.51 12.11
C PRO A 216 -0.12 32.85 12.95
N VAL A 217 -1.33 32.72 12.43
CA VAL A 217 -2.49 32.14 13.11
C VAL A 217 -3.18 31.18 12.16
N TRP A 218 -3.36 29.93 12.58
CA TRP A 218 -4.04 28.92 11.78
C TRP A 218 -5.54 28.95 12.05
N THR A 219 -6.32 29.04 10.97
CA THR A 219 -7.78 29.02 11.03
C THR A 219 -8.31 27.61 11.21
N ASP A 220 -9.58 27.46 11.60
CA ASP A 220 -10.21 26.13 11.73
C ASP A 220 -10.16 25.33 10.41
N GLY A 221 -10.26 26.00 9.27
CA GLY A 221 -10.12 25.36 7.94
C GLY A 221 -8.72 24.79 7.74
N MET A 222 -7.68 25.56 8.07
CA MET A 222 -6.29 25.10 7.99
C MET A 222 -6.05 23.91 8.93
N TRP A 223 -6.58 23.95 10.16
CA TRP A 223 -6.48 22.82 11.08
C TRP A 223 -7.10 21.54 10.52
N GLN A 224 -8.26 21.63 9.86
CA GLN A 224 -8.88 20.46 9.22
C GLN A 224 -7.97 19.85 8.14
N GLU A 225 -7.31 20.68 7.34
CA GLU A 225 -6.35 20.23 6.33
C GLU A 225 -5.12 19.58 6.98
N ILE A 226 -4.57 20.19 8.04
CA ILE A 226 -3.40 19.67 8.77
C ILE A 226 -3.72 18.31 9.39
N TYR A 227 -4.89 18.15 10.01
CA TYR A 227 -5.31 16.86 10.55
C TYR A 227 -5.45 15.80 9.47
N LYS A 228 -6.05 16.16 8.33
CA LYS A 228 -6.19 15.26 7.19
C LYS A 228 -4.82 14.85 6.62
N ALA A 229 -3.87 15.78 6.51
CA ALA A 229 -2.49 15.48 6.11
C ALA A 229 -1.83 14.49 7.08
N GLY A 230 -2.00 14.70 8.38
CA GLY A 230 -1.50 13.80 9.43
C GLY A 230 -2.12 12.39 9.36
N GLU A 231 -3.42 12.27 9.13
CA GLU A 231 -4.10 10.97 8.94
C GLU A 231 -3.57 10.21 7.71
N LEU A 232 -3.13 10.93 6.68
CA LEU A 232 -2.61 10.36 5.43
C LEU A 232 -1.09 10.11 5.47
N GLY A 233 -0.40 10.51 6.53
CA GLY A 233 1.06 10.43 6.63
C GLY A 233 1.81 11.40 5.71
N ILE A 234 1.15 12.48 5.25
CA ILE A 234 1.77 13.50 4.42
C ILE A 234 2.65 14.41 5.30
N PRO A 235 3.93 14.65 4.94
CA PRO A 235 4.80 15.52 5.72
C PRO A 235 4.29 16.98 5.71
N VAL A 236 4.15 17.55 6.90
CA VAL A 236 3.71 18.94 7.11
C VAL A 236 4.91 19.80 7.49
N LEU A 237 5.25 20.79 6.67
CA LEU A 237 6.28 21.78 6.94
C LEU A 237 5.63 23.11 7.33
N THR A 238 6.17 23.76 8.35
CA THR A 238 5.65 25.06 8.84
C THR A 238 6.78 26.06 8.95
N ASP A 239 6.49 27.33 8.69
CA ASP A 239 7.43 28.45 8.87
C ASP A 239 7.55 28.92 10.33
N GLN A 240 6.74 28.39 11.25
CA GLN A 240 6.75 28.74 12.67
C GLN A 240 7.79 27.94 13.47
N LYS A 241 8.67 28.63 14.21
CA LYS A 241 9.65 28.02 15.13
C LYS A 241 9.06 27.54 16.46
N THR A 242 7.84 27.95 16.78
CA THR A 242 7.12 27.61 18.01
C THR A 242 5.65 27.41 17.66
N ILE A 243 5.10 26.21 17.91
CA ILE A 243 3.67 25.92 17.74
C ILE A 243 2.91 26.73 18.80
N GLY A 244 2.56 27.95 18.45
CA GLY A 244 1.85 28.88 19.30
C GLY A 244 0.37 28.55 19.33
N ARG A 245 -0.04 27.80 20.36
CA ARG A 245 -1.41 27.50 20.84
C ARG A 245 -1.90 26.10 20.51
N THR A 246 -2.22 25.42 21.61
CA THR A 246 -2.91 24.14 21.74
C THR A 246 -4.12 24.05 20.81
N PRO A 247 -4.39 22.88 20.20
CA PRO A 247 -5.60 22.64 19.41
C PRO A 247 -6.86 23.11 20.14
N PRO A 248 -7.84 23.74 19.45
CA PRO A 248 -9.15 23.91 20.04
C PRO A 248 -9.74 22.53 20.35
N ALA A 249 -10.08 22.30 21.61
CA ALA A 249 -10.70 21.07 22.05
C ALA A 249 -12.02 20.85 21.30
N ARG A 250 -12.21 19.66 20.70
CA ARG A 250 -13.52 19.23 20.18
C ARG A 250 -14.52 19.24 21.33
N HIS A 251 -15.45 20.20 21.35
CA HIS A 251 -16.66 20.04 22.14
C HIS A 251 -17.60 19.06 21.42
N PRO A 252 -17.91 17.89 22.01
CA PRO A 252 -18.95 17.04 21.47
C PRO A 252 -20.28 17.80 21.55
N LYS A 253 -20.96 17.96 20.41
CA LYS A 253 -22.33 18.48 20.34
C LYS A 253 -23.20 17.67 21.30
N ARG A 254 -23.67 18.33 22.36
CA ARG A 254 -24.67 17.80 23.29
C ARG A 254 -25.94 17.56 22.48
N LYS A 255 -26.39 16.31 22.37
CA LYS A 255 -27.74 15.99 21.89
C LYS A 255 -28.71 16.56 22.91
N GLU A 256 -29.35 17.68 22.58
CA GLU A 256 -30.58 18.08 23.25
C GLU A 256 -31.67 17.09 22.85
N ARG A 257 -32.31 16.51 23.86
CA ARG A 257 -33.55 15.74 23.78
C ARG A 257 -34.71 16.68 23.96
#